data_AF-A0A955YBV1-F1
#
_entry.id   AF-A0A955YBV1-F1
#
_cell.length_a   1.000
_cell.length_b   1.000
_cell.length_c   1.000
_cell.angle_alpha   90.00
_cell.angle_beta   90.00
_cell.angle_gamma   90.00
#
_symmetry.space_group_name_H-M   'P 1'
#
loop_
_entity.id
_entity.type
_entity.pdbx_description
1 polymer ?
#
loop_
_entity_poly.entity_id
_entity_poly.type
_entity_poly.pdbx_seq_one_letter_code
_entity_poly.pdbx_strand_id
1 'polypeptide(L)' 'APPPEPEAPRTRFVNANGSVRVVLRGPGGDHLPGDVPPGEYTVIAFFGDSPTNAGKVVVAAGKTVNVDCKAMLRLCNIR' A
#
# COMPACT_ATOMS: atom_id res chain seq x y z
N ALA A 1 30.06 12.01 -9.01
CA ALA A 1 28.92 11.32 -8.40
C ALA A 1 27.70 11.54 -9.29
N PRO A 2 26.90 10.52 -9.63
CA PRO A 2 25.61 10.78 -10.25
C PRO A 2 24.79 11.67 -9.29
N PRO A 3 23.95 12.58 -9.81
CA PRO A 3 23.08 13.39 -8.96
C PRO A 3 22.23 12.46 -8.10
N PRO A 4 21.96 12.80 -6.83
CA PRO A 4 21.02 12.04 -6.03
C PRO A 4 19.69 12.06 -6.79
N GLU A 5 19.31 10.90 -7.31
CA GLU A 5 17.98 10.64 -7.83
C GLU A 5 17.00 11.24 -6.82
N PRO A 6 16.05 12.10 -7.22
CA PRO A 6 15.14 12.72 -6.28
C PRO A 6 14.57 11.62 -5.42
N GLU A 7 14.95 11.59 -4.14
CA GLU A 7 14.38 10.66 -3.17
C GLU A 7 12.91 11.04 -3.11
N ALA A 8 12.11 10.42 -3.99
CA ALA A 8 10.68 10.65 -4.10
C ALA A 8 10.15 10.56 -2.68
N PRO A 9 9.44 11.59 -2.17
CA PRO A 9 9.19 11.77 -0.76
C PRO A 9 8.78 10.45 -0.15
N ARG A 10 9.72 9.88 0.60
CA ARG A 10 9.67 8.51 1.09
C ARG A 10 8.67 8.45 2.20
N THR A 11 7.40 8.33 1.82
CA THR A 11 6.29 8.57 2.73
C THR A 11 5.31 7.43 2.73
N ARG A 12 5.76 6.49 3.55
CA ARG A 12 5.09 5.95 4.76
C ARG A 12 4.42 4.60 4.57
N PHE A 13 4.76 3.78 5.56
CA PHE A 13 4.43 2.39 5.75
C PHE A 13 2.97 2.08 5.49
N VAL A 14 2.73 1.17 4.55
CA VAL A 14 1.52 0.35 4.58
C VAL A 14 1.86 -0.89 5.38
N ASN A 15 1.45 -0.90 6.64
CA ASN A 15 1.65 -2.04 7.50
C ASN A 15 0.51 -3.04 7.25
N ALA A 16 0.76 -4.01 6.37
CA ALA A 16 -0.17 -5.11 6.11
C ALA A 16 -0.07 -6.10 7.27
N ASN A 17 -0.97 -5.98 8.25
CA ASN A 17 -1.08 -6.95 9.33
C ASN A 17 -2.07 -8.06 8.93
N GLY A 18 -1.62 -9.31 9.06
CA GLY A 18 -2.29 -10.50 8.56
C GLY A 18 -1.39 -11.25 7.57
N SER A 19 -1.51 -12.57 7.50
CA SER A 19 -0.78 -13.43 6.55
C SER A 19 -1.23 -13.22 5.08
N VAL A 20 -1.62 -12.00 4.72
CA VAL A 20 -2.24 -11.61 3.46
C VAL A 20 -1.22 -10.77 2.70
N ARG A 21 -0.94 -11.13 1.45
CA ARG A 21 -0.12 -10.29 0.58
C ARG A 21 -0.94 -9.08 0.17
N VAL A 22 -0.37 -7.89 0.34
CA VAL A 22 -1.01 -6.62 -0.05
C VAL A 22 -0.13 -5.94 -1.08
N VAL A 23 -0.75 -5.27 -2.06
CA VAL A 23 -0.07 -4.55 -3.12
C VAL A 23 -0.81 -3.24 -3.36
N LEU A 24 -0.08 -2.16 -3.55
CA LEU A 24 -0.61 -0.81 -3.75
C LEU A 24 -0.51 -0.47 -5.23
N ARG A 25 -1.62 -0.45 -5.94
CA ARG A 25 -1.65 -0.09 -7.36
C ARG A 25 -1.94 1.40 -7.50
N GLY A 26 -0.97 2.18 -7.97
CA GLY A 26 -1.07 3.63 -8.07
C GLY A 26 -0.44 4.21 -9.35
N PRO A 27 -0.26 5.54 -9.41
CA PRO A 27 0.34 6.21 -10.54
C PRO A 27 1.84 5.87 -10.60
N GLY A 28 2.19 4.89 -11.44
CA GLY A 28 3.55 4.34 -11.53
C GLY A 28 3.59 2.80 -11.55
N GLY A 29 2.49 2.14 -11.21
CA GLY A 29 2.37 0.69 -11.23
C GLY A 29 1.95 0.10 -9.87
N ASP A 30 2.26 -1.17 -9.68
CA ASP A 30 2.14 -1.83 -8.39
C ASP A 30 3.36 -1.61 -7.51
N HIS A 31 3.09 -1.22 -6.26
CA HIS A 31 4.08 -0.98 -5.23
C HIS A 31 3.84 -1.92 -4.06
N LEU A 32 4.91 -2.39 -3.43
CA LEU A 32 4.80 -3.20 -2.22
C LEU A 32 4.45 -2.33 -0.99
N PRO A 33 3.81 -2.90 0.04
CA PRO A 33 3.56 -2.21 1.29
C PRO A 33 4.88 -1.82 1.92
N GLY A 34 5.03 -0.56 2.27
CA GLY A 34 6.28 -0.03 2.78
C GLY A 34 6.37 1.44 2.45
N ASP A 35 7.48 1.83 1.86
CA ASP A 35 7.73 3.22 1.51
C ASP A 35 7.26 3.50 0.07
N VAL A 36 6.15 4.21 -0.06
CA VAL A 36 5.54 4.57 -1.35
C VAL A 36 5.46 6.08 -1.50
N PRO A 37 5.49 6.60 -2.74
CA PRO A 37 5.28 8.02 -2.97
C PRO A 37 3.90 8.48 -2.48
N PRO A 38 3.71 9.77 -2.19
CA PRO A 38 2.39 10.32 -1.96
C PRO A 38 1.59 10.31 -3.27
N GLY A 39 0.35 9.81 -3.18
CA GLY A 39 -0.54 9.61 -4.32
C GLY A 39 -1.80 8.84 -3.95
N GLU A 40 -2.70 8.68 -4.91
CA GLU A 40 -3.85 7.79 -4.75
C GLU A 40 -3.46 6.36 -5.14
N TYR A 41 -3.62 5.42 -4.22
CA TYR A 41 -3.35 4.01 -4.42
C TYR A 41 -4.61 3.19 -4.21
N THR A 42 -4.80 2.18 -5.05
CA THR A 42 -5.77 1.12 -4.83
C THR A 42 -5.09 -0.02 -4.10
N VAL A 43 -5.58 -0.35 -2.92
CA VAL A 43 -5.08 -1.46 -2.11
C VAL A 43 -5.66 -2.75 -2.69
N ILE A 44 -4.78 -3.64 -3.17
CA ILE A 44 -5.13 -4.97 -3.64
C ILE A 44 -4.63 -5.97 -2.59
N ALA A 45 -5.54 -6.70 -1.96
CA ALA A 45 -5.22 -7.72 -0.96
C ALA A 45 -5.46 -9.12 -1.54
N PHE A 46 -4.52 -10.03 -1.33
CA PHE A 46 -4.55 -11.40 -1.85
C PHE A 46 -4.96 -12.35 -0.74
N PHE A 47 -6.26 -12.61 -0.61
CA PHE A 47 -6.83 -13.55 0.35
C PHE A 47 -6.82 -14.99 -0.21
N GLY A 48 -5.62 -15.54 -0.47
CA GLY A 48 -5.42 -16.78 -1.22
C GLY A 48 -5.01 -16.49 -2.67
N ASP A 49 -5.53 -17.27 -3.63
CA ASP A 49 -5.19 -17.13 -5.06
C ASP A 49 -5.85 -15.94 -5.75
N SER A 50 -6.86 -15.33 -5.13
CA SER A 50 -7.65 -14.25 -5.74
C SER A 50 -7.28 -12.86 -5.18
N PRO A 51 -6.82 -11.92 -6.02
CA PRO A 51 -6.70 -10.52 -5.62
C PRO A 51 -8.08 -9.92 -5.39
N THR A 52 -8.25 -9.27 -4.25
CA THR A 52 -9.47 -8.55 -3.85
C THR A 52 -9.14 -7.07 -3.70
N ASN A 53 -10.00 -6.21 -4.24
CA ASN A 53 -9.88 -4.78 -4.02
C ASN A 53 -10.27 -4.46 -2.57
N ALA A 54 -9.28 -4.10 -1.77
CA ALA A 54 -9.41 -3.77 -0.35
C ALA A 54 -9.89 -2.33 -0.12
N GLY A 55 -9.86 -1.49 -1.15
CA GLY A 55 -10.26 -0.10 -1.11
C GLY A 55 -9.23 0.83 -1.74
N LYS A 56 -9.54 2.12 -1.73
CA LYS A 56 -8.64 3.18 -2.18
C LYS A 56 -8.08 3.92 -0.98
N VAL A 57 -6.84 4.34 -1.08
CA VAL A 57 -6.14 5.12 -0.08
C VAL A 57 -5.43 6.29 -0.72
N VAL A 58 -5.53 7.46 -0.10
CA VAL A 58 -4.73 8.62 -0.47
C VAL A 58 -3.57 8.71 0.50
N VAL A 59 -2.36 8.43 -0.01
CA VAL A 59 -1.12 8.57 0.74
C VAL A 59 -0.66 10.02 0.59
N ALA A 60 -0.67 10.77 1.69
CA ALA A 60 -0.12 12.11 1.71
C ALA A 60 1.33 12.09 2.23
N ALA A 61 2.14 13.05 1.79
CA ALA A 61 3.51 13.16 2.28
C ALA A 61 3.51 13.32 3.81
N GLY A 62 4.16 12.39 4.49
CA GLY A 62 4.25 12.35 5.94
C GLY A 62 3.09 11.64 6.64
N LYS A 63 2.15 11.00 5.91
CA LYS A 63 1.01 10.20 6.46
C LYS A 63 1.04 8.69 6.14
N THR A 64 0.58 7.86 7.08
CA THR A 64 0.90 6.40 7.32
C THR A 64 -0.46 5.87 7.33
N VAL A 65 -0.62 4.90 6.46
CA VAL A 65 -1.86 4.25 6.29
C VAL A 65 -1.65 2.89 6.88
N ASN A 66 -2.37 2.62 7.96
CA ASN A 66 -2.41 1.26 8.45
C ASN A 66 -3.48 0.51 7.67
N VAL A 67 -3.08 -0.61 7.07
CA VAL A 67 -3.98 -1.49 6.34
C VAL A 67 -4.05 -2.81 7.08
N ASP A 68 -5.08 -2.96 7.91
CA ASP A 68 -5.34 -4.20 8.65
C ASP A 68 -6.16 -5.15 7.76
N CYS A 69 -5.55 -6.23 7.26
CA CYS A 69 -6.22 -7.17 6.38
C CYS A 69 -6.50 -8.49 7.09
N LYS A 70 -7.78 -8.79 7.28
CA LYS A 70 -8.23 -10.03 7.93
C LYS A 70 -8.53 -11.09 6.90
N ALA A 71 -7.60 -12.04 6.74
CA ALA A 71 -7.77 -13.20 5.84
C ALA A 71 -9.08 -13.96 6.06
N MET A 72 -9.45 -14.20 7.34
CA MET A 72 -10.69 -14.88 7.70
C MET A 72 -11.95 -14.13 7.28
N LEU A 73 -11.91 -12.80 7.20
CA LEU A 73 -13.05 -11.96 6.85
C LEU A 73 -13.00 -11.47 5.40
N ARG A 74 -11.90 -11.74 4.67
CA ARG A 74 -11.61 -11.19 3.33
C ARG A 74 -11.85 -9.69 3.24
N LEU A 75 -11.51 -8.99 4.33
CA LEU A 75 -11.77 -7.57 4.53
C LEU A 75 -10.49 -6.89 4.97
N CYS A 76 -10.23 -5.72 4.39
CA CYS A 76 -9.16 -4.84 4.83
C CYS A 76 -9.75 -3.55 5.40
N ASN A 77 -9.19 -3.10 6.50
CA ASN A 77 -9.50 -1.86 7.17
C ASN A 77 -8.35 -0.88 6.92
N ILE A 78 -8.64 0.19 6.19
CA ILE A 78 -7.67 1.24 5.86
C ILE A 78 -7.92 2.40 6.82
N ARG A 79 -6.90 2.81 7.58
CA ARG A 79 -6.99 3.87 8.60
C ARG A 79 -5.80 4.80 8.57
#